data_AF-A0A0K2D2M2-F1
#
_entry.id   AF-A0A0K2D2M2-F1
#
_cell.length_a   1.000
_cell.length_b   1.000
_cell.length_c   1.000
_cell.angle_alpha   90.00
_cell.angle_beta   90.00
_cell.angle_gamma   90.00
#
_symmetry.space_group_name_H-M   'P 1'
#
loop_
_entity.id
_entity.type
_entity.pdbx_description
1 polymer ?
#
loop_
_entity_poly.entity_id
_entity_poly.type
_entity_poly.pdbx_seq_one_letter_code
_entity_poly.pdbx_strand_id
1 'polypeptide(L)' 'LCGAVRWLDAKAGYQLKPTGPNQPIKKERCTNEKTGAYETVNEAIGEATHGAVNQVTLYSIMEDPMTSCGC' A
#
# COMPACT_ATOMS: atom_id res chain seq x y z
N LEU A 1 -4.88 4.72 -10.44
CA LEU A 1 -5.73 4.57 -9.25
C LEU A 1 -7.20 4.76 -9.64
N CYS A 2 -8.04 3.72 -9.50
CA CYS A 2 -9.35 3.63 -10.16
C CYS A 2 -10.54 4.27 -9.43
N GLY A 3 -10.39 4.69 -8.18
CA GLY A 3 -11.50 5.26 -7.37
C GLY A 3 -12.63 4.28 -6.96
N ALA A 4 -12.58 3.02 -7.40
CA ALA A 4 -13.63 2.03 -7.17
C ALA A 4 -13.40 1.12 -5.95
N VAL A 5 -12.20 1.11 -5.38
CA VAL A 5 -11.84 0.27 -4.22
C VAL A 5 -11.59 1.15 -3.01
N ARG A 6 -12.50 1.12 -2.03
CA ARG A 6 -12.31 1.76 -0.73
C ARG A 6 -11.67 0.77 0.26
N TRP A 7 -11.23 1.28 1.40
CA TRP A 7 -10.64 0.44 2.46
C TRP A 7 -11.59 -0.68 2.93
N LEU A 8 -12.88 -0.37 3.10
CA LEU A 8 -13.89 -1.37 3.50
C LEU A 8 -14.07 -2.45 2.43
N ASP A 9 -14.01 -2.09 1.14
CA ASP A 9 -14.11 -3.04 0.03
C ASP A 9 -12.88 -3.96 -0.01
N ALA A 10 -11.69 -3.40 0.19
CA ALA A 10 -10.45 -4.17 0.26
C ALA A 10 -10.48 -5.18 1.42
N LYS A 11 -10.92 -4.74 2.61
CA LYS A 11 -11.11 -5.59 3.78
C LYS A 11 -12.11 -6.72 3.52
N ALA A 12 -13.27 -6.40 2.95
CA ALA A 12 -14.28 -7.40 2.60
C ALA A 12 -13.72 -8.40 1.57
N GLY A 13 -12.96 -7.93 0.57
CA GLY A 13 -12.33 -8.78 -0.44
C GLY A 13 -11.36 -9.80 0.17
N TYR A 14 -10.56 -9.41 1.15
CA TYR A 14 -9.69 -10.33 1.88
C TYR A 14 -10.50 -11.36 2.71
N GLN A 15 -11.54 -10.91 3.41
CA GLN A 15 -12.41 -11.79 4.20
C GLN A 15 -13.14 -12.82 3.35
N LEU A 16 -13.53 -12.46 2.12
CA LEU A 16 -14.16 -13.37 1.16
C LEU A 16 -13.16 -14.37 0.57
N LYS A 17 -11.95 -13.91 0.23
CA LYS A 17 -10.89 -14.76 -0.34
C LYS A 17 -9.50 -14.34 0.19
N PRO A 18 -8.94 -15.08 1.16
CA PRO A 18 -7.63 -14.76 1.72
C PRO A 18 -6.47 -14.83 0.72
N THR A 19 -6.59 -15.65 -0.32
CA THR A 19 -5.61 -15.73 -1.43
C THR A 19 -5.93 -14.76 -2.59
N GLY A 20 -6.81 -13.79 -2.33
CA GLY A 20 -7.19 -12.75 -3.28
C GLY A 20 -6.14 -11.65 -3.43
N PRO A 21 -6.44 -10.64 -4.27
CA PRO A 21 -5.51 -9.54 -4.54
C PRO A 21 -5.35 -8.56 -3.37
N ASN A 22 -6.29 -8.52 -2.43
CA ASN A 22 -6.26 -7.61 -1.29
C ASN A 22 -5.62 -8.32 -0.10
N GLN A 23 -4.50 -7.78 0.40
CA GLN A 23 -3.78 -8.33 1.55
C GLN A 23 -3.70 -7.30 2.68
N PRO A 24 -3.87 -7.72 3.95
CA PRO A 24 -3.79 -6.81 5.08
C PRO A 24 -2.34 -6.40 5.35
N ILE A 25 -2.11 -5.10 5.53
CA ILE A 25 -0.81 -4.55 5.93
C ILE A 25 -1.01 -3.85 7.27
N LYS A 26 -0.24 -4.26 8.29
CA LYS A 26 -0.25 -3.59 9.60
C LYS A 26 0.56 -2.29 9.50
N LYS A 27 0.01 -1.18 9.97
CA LYS A 27 0.70 0.12 10.04
C LYS A 27 1.55 0.19 11.31
N GLU A 28 2.72 -0.45 11.28
CA GLU A 28 3.69 -0.45 12.38
C GLU A 28 5.00 0.17 11.90
N ARG A 29 5.93 0.46 12.82
CA ARG A 29 7.25 1.04 12.52
C ARG A 29 7.15 2.28 11.61
N CYS A 30 6.38 3.26 12.09
CA CYS A 30 6.29 4.55 11.42
C CYS A 30 7.64 5.27 11.50
N THR A 31 8.19 5.64 10.34
CA THR A 31 9.46 6.36 10.25
C THR A 31 9.25 7.86 10.09
N ASN A 32 8.12 8.26 9.48
CA ASN A 32 7.75 9.66 9.32
C ASN A 32 6.23 9.82 9.20
N GLU A 33 5.60 10.40 10.22
CA GLU A 33 4.15 10.60 10.24
C GLU A 33 3.67 11.68 9.24
N LYS A 34 4.51 12.68 8.92
CA LYS A 34 4.13 13.77 8.02
C LYS A 34 3.97 13.28 6.58
N THR A 35 4.91 12.46 6.13
CA THR A 35 4.87 11.86 4.79
C THR A 35 4.08 10.55 4.80
N GLY A 36 3.83 9.97 5.98
CA GLY A 36 3.13 8.70 6.12
C GLY A 36 4.01 7.52 5.72
N ALA A 37 5.30 7.56 6.04
CA ALA A 37 6.25 6.48 5.78
C ALA A 37 6.24 5.44 6.91
N TYR A 38 6.20 4.16 6.54
CA TYR A 38 6.17 3.01 7.44
C TYR A 38 7.04 1.88 6.88
N GLU A 39 7.86 1.24 7.73
CA GLU A 39 8.71 0.14 7.28
C GLU A 39 7.89 -1.07 6.82
N THR A 40 6.81 -1.42 7.54
CA THR A 40 5.95 -2.55 7.18
C THR A 40 5.24 -2.35 5.84
N VAL A 41 4.94 -1.11 5.47
CA VAL A 41 4.34 -0.79 4.17
C VAL A 41 5.38 -0.95 3.06
N ASN A 42 6.60 -0.46 3.29
CA ASN A 42 7.71 -0.60 2.35
C ASN A 42 8.09 -2.06 2.09
N GLU A 43 8.13 -2.89 3.13
CA GLU A 43 8.36 -4.34 3.01
C GLU A 43 7.27 -5.02 2.16
N ALA A 44 5.99 -4.76 2.47
CA ALA A 44 4.87 -5.32 1.71
C ALA A 44 4.85 -4.88 0.24
N ILE A 45 5.25 -3.64 -0.06
CA ILE A 45 5.35 -3.15 -1.44
C ILE A 45 6.55 -3.76 -2.16
N GLY A 46 7.69 -3.90 -1.49
CA GLY A 46 8.85 -4.60 -2.04
C GLY A 46 8.49 -6.02 -2.47
N GLU A 47 7.79 -6.76 -1.62
CA GLU A 47 7.28 -8.09 -1.94
C GLU A 47 6.27 -8.05 -3.11
N ALA A 48 5.24 -7.21 -3.04
CA ALA A 48 4.16 -7.15 -4.03
C ALA A 48 4.63 -6.68 -5.43
N THR A 49 5.68 -5.86 -5.49
CA THR A 49 6.24 -5.34 -6.74
C THR A 49 7.48 -6.10 -7.22
N HIS A 50 7.85 -7.20 -6.55
CA HIS A 50 9.04 -7.99 -6.85
C HIS A 50 10.33 -7.15 -6.84
N GLY A 51 10.44 -6.23 -5.88
CA GLY A 51 11.58 -5.34 -5.69
C GLY A 51 11.67 -4.15 -6.66
N ALA A 52 10.66 -3.94 -7.52
CA ALA A 52 10.62 -2.78 -8.41
C ALA A 52 10.39 -1.46 -7.66
N VAL A 53 9.67 -1.50 -6.54
CA VAL A 53 9.42 -0.35 -5.66
C VAL A 53 9.74 -0.76 -4.23
N ASN A 54 10.60 0.01 -3.56
CA ASN A 54 11.06 -0.30 -2.20
C ASN A 54 10.58 0.68 -1.13
N GLN A 55 10.07 1.85 -1.54
CA GLN A 55 9.59 2.89 -0.65
C GLN A 55 8.34 3.55 -1.21
N VAL A 56 7.42 3.91 -0.31
CA VAL A 56 6.28 4.77 -0.64
C VAL A 56 6.01 5.72 0.52
N THR A 57 5.59 6.93 0.21
CA THR A 57 4.96 7.82 1.18
C THR A 57 3.46 7.92 0.90
N LEU A 58 2.65 7.85 1.96
CA LEU A 58 1.19 7.84 1.82
C LEU A 58 0.60 9.23 1.63
N TYR A 59 1.31 10.28 2.06
CA TYR A 59 0.79 11.65 2.15
C TYR A 59 1.65 12.69 1.43
N SER A 60 2.68 12.27 0.67
CA SER A 60 3.49 13.17 -0.16
C SER A 60 3.39 12.80 -1.64
N ILE A 61 3.26 13.82 -2.49
CA ILE A 61 3.44 13.67 -3.94
C ILE A 61 4.89 13.92 -4.37
N MET A 62 5.67 14.58 -3.52
CA MET A 62 7.02 15.07 -3.84
C MET A 62 8.11 14.07 -3.49
N GLU A 63 7.82 13.12 -2.59
CA GLU A 63 8.78 12.16 -2.04
C GLU A 63 8.17 10.77 -2.16
N ASP A 64 8.77 9.90 -2.97
CA ASP A 64 8.35 8.52 -3.22
C ASP A 64 6.82 8.31 -3.32
N PRO A 65 6.15 8.97 -4.29
CA PRO A 65 4.71 8.88 -4.44
C PRO A 65 4.28 7.47 -4.88
N MET A 66 3.03 7.13 -4.57
CA MET A 66 2.42 5.89 -5.05
C MET A 66 2.40 5.82 -6.58
N THR A 67 2.73 4.66 -7.14
CA THR A 67 2.73 4.42 -8.59
C THR A 67 1.31 4.29 -9.15
N SER A 68 1.18 4.40 -10.48
CA SER A 68 -0.11 4.28 -11.17
C SER A 68 -0.07 3.18 -12.23
N CYS A 69 -1.17 2.43 -12.37
CA CYS A 69 -1.32 1.38 -13.35
C CYS A 69 -1.88 1.86 -14.71
N GLY A 70 -2.88 2.75 -14.72
CA GLY A 70 -3.48 3.28 -15.96
C GLY A 70 -5.00 3.50 -15.95
N CYS A 71 -5.67 3.17 -14.84
CA CYS A 71 -7.09 3.48 -14.60
C CYS A 71 -7.27 4.37 -13.39
#